data_AF-A0A371D9L0-F1
#
_entry.id   AF-A0A371D9L0-F1
#
_cell.length_a   1.000
_cell.length_b   1.000
_cell.length_c   1.000
_cell.angle_alpha   90.00
_cell.angle_beta   90.00
_cell.angle_gamma   90.00
#
_symmetry.space_group_name_H-M   'P 1'
#
loop_
_entity.id
_entity.type
_entity.pdbx_description
1 polymer ?
#
loop_
_entity_poly.entity_id
_entity_poly.type
_entity_poly.pdbx_seq_one_letter_code
_entity_poly.pdbx_strand_id
1 'polypeptide(L)' 'VLVRSDNNGVVHPLNNGRSRSQATNDVLKRIYLSMARHQVLLNAVYVPSRDNIADALSRG' A
#
# COMPACT_ATOMS: atom_id res chain seq x y z
N VAL A 1 5.06 -9.52 -4.93
CA VAL A 1 4.76 -9.54 -3.48
C VAL A 1 3.35 -9.02 -3.27
N LEU A 2 2.54 -9.71 -2.46
CA LEU A 2 1.16 -9.33 -2.15
C LEU A 2 1.09 -8.69 -0.76
N VAL A 3 0.54 -7.49 -0.68
CA VAL A 3 0.29 -6.75 0.57
C VAL A 3 -1.20 -6.84 0.90
N ARG A 4 -1.54 -7.31 2.09
CA ARG A 4 -2.92 -7.33 2.59
C ARG A 4 -3.10 -6.09 3.47
N SER A 5 -4.08 -5.26 3.17
CA SER A 5 -4.33 -4.02 3.92
C SER A 5 -5.83 -3.81 4.08
N ASP A 6 -6.23 -3.29 5.24
CA ASP A 6 -7.60 -2.86 5.51
C ASP A 6 -7.84 -1.38 5.18
N ASN A 7 -6.86 -0.71 4.55
CA ASN A 7 -6.98 0.67 4.12
C ASN A 7 -7.17 0.78 2.61
N ASN A 8 -8.43 0.95 2.18
CA ASN A 8 -8.75 1.16 0.77
C ASN A 8 -8.11 2.41 0.17
N GLY A 9 -7.81 3.43 1.00
CA GLY A 9 -7.07 4.62 0.59
C GLY A 9 -5.61 4.34 0.22
N VAL A 10 -5.07 3.18 0.58
CA VAL A 10 -3.74 2.70 0.18
C VAL A 10 -3.84 1.66 -0.94
N VAL A 11 -4.76 0.70 -0.82
CA VAL A 11 -4.94 -0.38 -1.79
C VAL A 11 -5.21 0.17 -3.20
N HIS A 12 -6.15 1.11 -3.32
CA HIS A 12 -6.51 1.66 -4.62
C HIS A 12 -5.36 2.42 -5.29
N PRO A 13 -4.72 3.41 -4.63
CA PRO A 13 -3.65 4.16 -5.30
C PRO A 13 -2.40 3.34 -5.60
N LEU A 14 -2.06 2.34 -4.76
CA LEU A 14 -0.92 1.46 -5.02
C LEU A 14 -1.16 0.57 -6.25
N ASN A 15 -2.39 0.06 -6.44
CA ASN A 15 -2.69 -0.75 -7.62
C ASN A 15 -2.87 0.09 -8.89
N ASN A 16 -3.44 1.30 -8.77
CA ASN A 16 -3.75 2.16 -9.91
C ASN A 16 -2.61 3.10 -10.33
N GLY A 17 -1.51 3.17 -9.57
CA GLY A 17 -0.39 4.06 -9.89
C GLY A 17 -0.57 5.51 -9.44
N ARG A 18 -1.73 5.92 -8.91
CA ARG A 18 -2.05 7.33 -8.65
C ARG A 18 -3.16 7.55 -7.61
N SER A 19 -3.15 8.73 -7.00
CA SER A 19 -4.17 9.28 -6.11
C SER A 19 -4.55 10.70 -6.54
N ARG A 20 -5.69 11.20 -6.04
CA ARG A 20 -6.08 12.62 -6.17
C ARG A 20 -5.26 13.53 -5.23
N SER A 21 -4.68 12.98 -4.18
CA SER A 21 -3.84 13.70 -3.24
C SER A 21 -2.40 13.79 -3.74
N GLN A 22 -1.87 15.03 -3.85
CA GLN A 22 -0.49 15.26 -4.25
C GLN A 22 0.49 14.61 -3.26
N ALA A 23 0.24 14.77 -1.96
CA ALA A 23 1.09 14.17 -0.93
C ALA A 23 1.14 12.63 -1.04
N THR A 24 0.01 11.99 -1.38
CA THR A 24 -0.02 10.55 -1.63
C THR A 24 0.79 10.17 -2.86
N ASN A 25 0.72 10.97 -3.94
CA ASN A 25 1.49 10.71 -5.16
C ASN A 25 3.01 10.82 -4.93
N ASP A 26 3.44 11.77 -4.10
CA ASP A 26 4.86 11.90 -3.75
C ASP A 26 5.37 10.67 -2.99
N VAL A 27 4.54 10.09 -2.11
CA VAL A 27 4.85 8.83 -1.43
C VAL A 27 4.85 7.66 -2.42
N LEU A 28 3.85 7.55 -3.30
CA LEU A 28 3.79 6.49 -4.33
C LEU A 28 5.02 6.50 -5.22
N LYS A 29 5.50 7.69 -5.63
CA LYS A 29 6.73 7.82 -6.43
C LYS A 29 7.94 7.24 -5.69
N ARG A 30 8.10 7.51 -4.40
CA ARG A 30 9.18 6.93 -3.59
C ARG A 30 9.06 5.41 -3.50
N ILE A 31 7.84 4.90 -3.31
CA ILE A 31 7.59 3.46 -3.29
C ILE A 31 7.96 2.83 -4.63
N TYR A 32 7.51 3.37 -5.77
CA TYR A 32 7.84 2.81 -7.10
C TYR A 32 9.32 2.87 -7.43
N LEU A 33 10.02 3.94 -7.04
CA LEU A 33 11.48 4.00 -7.18
C LEU A 33 12.17 2.92 -6.35
N SER A 34 11.67 2.64 -5.14
CA SER A 34 12.17 1.55 -4.30
C SER A 34 11.89 0.18 -4.93
N MET A 35 10.67 -0.06 -5.40
CA MET A 35 10.29 -1.27 -6.14
C MET A 35 11.23 -1.52 -7.33
N ALA A 36 11.50 -0.49 -8.13
CA ALA A 36 12.40 -0.58 -9.27
C ALA A 36 13.84 -0.89 -8.86
N ARG A 37 14.36 -0.20 -7.83
CA ARG A 37 15.72 -0.43 -7.30
C ARG A 37 15.92 -1.85 -6.80
N HIS A 38 14.92 -2.40 -6.12
CA HIS A 38 14.98 -3.74 -5.54
C HIS A 38 14.47 -4.84 -6.48
N GLN A 39 14.01 -4.47 -7.69
CA GLN A 39 13.40 -5.39 -8.66
C GLN A 39 12.23 -6.19 -8.06
N VAL A 40 11.42 -5.55 -7.22
CA VAL A 40 10.24 -6.17 -6.59
C VAL A 40 8.98 -5.48 -7.10
N LEU A 41 7.98 -6.27 -7.47
CA LEU A 41 6.63 -5.78 -7.74
C LEU A 41 5.74 -5.96 -6.51
N LEU A 42 5.04 -4.91 -6.10
CA LEU A 42 4.02 -4.96 -5.04
C LEU A 42 2.63 -4.82 -5.66
N ASN A 43 1.70 -5.66 -5.19
CA ASN A 43 0.27 -5.50 -5.38
C ASN A 43 -0.41 -5.48 -4.01
N ALA A 44 -1.46 -4.70 -3.84
CA ALA A 44 -2.25 -4.68 -2.61
C ALA A 44 -3.63 -5.31 -2.81
N VAL A 45 -4.12 -6.00 -1.78
CA VAL A 45 -5.50 -6.48 -1.71
C VAL A 45 -6.14 -5.97 -0.43
N TYR A 46 -7.38 -5.52 -0.56
CA TYR A 46 -8.18 -5.14 0.59
C TYR A 46 -8.55 -6.37 1.41
N VAL A 47 -8.42 -6.28 2.73
CA VAL A 47 -8.96 -7.26 3.69
C VAL A 47 -9.71 -6.51 4.80
N PRO A 48 -10.79 -7.07 5.37
CA PRO A 48 -11.43 -6.49 6.56
C PRO A 48 -10.43 -6.37 7.72
N SER A 49 -10.55 -5.34 8.58
CA SER A 49 -9.62 -5.13 9.71
C SER A 49 -9.54 -6.33 10.66
N ARG A 50 -10.64 -7.07 10.86
CA ARG A 50 -10.65 -8.31 11.65
C ARG A 50 -9.75 -9.41 11.09
N ASP A 51 -9.44 -9.37 9.79
CA ASP A 51 -8.58 -10.31 9.09
C ASP A 51 -7.17 -9.75 8.88
N ASN A 52 -6.92 -8.50 9.32
CA ASN A 52 -5.62 -7.86 9.32
C ASN A 52 -4.89 -8.17 10.63
N ILE A 53 -4.05 -9.21 10.63
CA ILE A 53 -3.24 -9.59 11.80
C ILE A 53 -2.33 -8.47 12.32
N ALA A 54 -2.00 -7.50 11.46
CA ALA A 54 -1.16 -6.37 11.83
C ALA A 54 -1.93 -5.26 12.56
N ASP A 55 -3.27 -5.22 12.47
CA ASP A 55 -4.08 -4.20 13.14
C ASP A 55 -3.83 -4.22 14.66
N ALA A 56 -4.01 -5.39 15.29
CA ALA A 56 -3.74 -5.56 16.72
C ALA A 56 -2.30 -5.21 17.11
N LEU A 57 -1.32 -5.57 16.28
CA LEU A 57 0.10 -5.30 16.52
C LEU A 57 0.47 -3.82 16.36
N SER A 58 -0.29 -3.08 15.56
CA SER A 58 -0.03 -1.66 15.29
C SER A 58 -0.61 -0.70 16.34
N ARG A 59 -1.44 -1.21 17.27
CA ARG A 59 -2.17 -0.43 18.29
C ARG A 59 -1.43 -0.32 19.63
N GLY A 60 -0.11 -0.52 19.62
CA GLY A 60 0.76 -0.51 20.82
C GLY A 60 0.46 0.61 21.81
#